data_AF-A0A9D8G672-F1
#
_entry.id   AF-A0A9D8G672-F1
#
_cell.length_a   1.000
_cell.length_b   1.000
_cell.length_c   1.000
_cell.angle_alpha   90.00
_cell.angle_beta   90.00
_cell.angle_gamma   90.00
#
_symmetry.space_group_name_H-M   'P 1'
#
loop_
_entity.id
_entity.type
_entity.pdbx_description
1 polymer ?
#
loop_
_entity_poly.entity_id
_entity_poly.type
_entity_poly.pdbx_seq_one_letter_code
_entity_poly.pdbx_strand_id
1 'polypeptide(L)'
;MISFLVAHALRFETEESEPVFVRSVPIHDLNTDAIDLAEPIQIEIEHYAQEVISKVLELDLWASESTESEALLAIKKAIHDLWQELKDEPESELGALPRMWKRILGKKIRTRVPA
;
A
#
# COMPACT_ATOMS: atom_id res chain seq x y z
N MET A 1 -6.05 19.85 -24.81
CA MET A 1 -6.30 18.81 -23.78
C MET A 1 -5.01 18.02 -23.63
N ILE A 2 -4.69 17.57 -22.41
CA ILE A 2 -3.36 17.21 -21.87
C ILE A 2 -2.75 18.39 -21.13
N SER A 3 -2.80 18.33 -19.79
CA SER A 3 -1.71 18.75 -18.92
C SER A 3 -2.08 18.68 -17.44
N PHE A 4 -1.30 17.88 -16.73
CA PHE A 4 -0.95 18.00 -15.31
C PHE A 4 -2.10 17.95 -14.30
N LEU A 5 -2.53 16.72 -13.98
CA LEU A 5 -2.91 16.43 -12.61
C LEU A 5 -1.61 16.45 -11.78
N VAL A 6 -1.26 17.64 -11.31
CA VAL A 6 -0.27 17.83 -10.25
C VAL A 6 -0.84 17.06 -9.05
N ALA A 7 -0.32 15.87 -8.79
CA ALA A 7 -0.44 15.23 -7.49
C ALA A 7 0.04 16.28 -6.50
N HIS A 8 -0.91 16.83 -5.76
CA HIS A 8 -0.73 17.87 -4.78
C HIS A 8 0.12 17.25 -3.67
N ALA A 9 1.44 17.29 -3.87
CA ALA A 9 2.44 17.03 -2.86
C ALA A 9 2.26 18.14 -1.81
N LEU A 10 1.30 17.93 -0.91
CA LEU A 10 1.32 18.52 0.42
C LEU A 10 2.61 18.04 1.04
N ARG A 11 3.61 18.90 0.88
CA ARG A 11 4.89 18.86 1.57
C ARG A 11 4.57 19.10 3.04
N PHE A 12 4.20 18.04 3.75
CA PHE A 12 4.21 18.06 5.20
C PHE A 12 5.67 18.23 5.61
N GLU A 13 5.96 19.37 6.23
CA GLU A 13 7.12 19.50 7.09
C GLU A 13 6.88 18.51 8.23
N THR A 14 7.47 17.32 8.13
CA THR A 14 7.53 16.38 9.25
C THR A 14 8.38 17.04 10.33
N GLU A 15 7.73 17.74 11.26
CA GLU A 15 8.25 17.81 12.63
C GLU A 15 8.57 16.37 13.02
N GLU A 16 9.84 16.09 13.34
CA GLU A 16 10.32 14.80 13.86
C GLU A 16 9.66 14.54 15.22
N SER A 17 8.36 14.29 15.21
CA SER A 17 7.64 13.78 16.37
C SER A 17 7.84 12.27 16.37
N GLU A 18 8.16 11.70 17.53
CA GLU A 18 8.17 10.26 17.68
C GLU A 18 6.72 9.74 17.65
N PRO A 19 6.45 8.57 17.07
CA PRO A 19 5.12 7.99 17.15
C PRO A 19 4.77 7.73 18.61
N VAL A 20 3.54 8.10 18.99
CA VAL A 20 2.97 7.84 20.31
C VAL A 20 2.93 6.33 20.58
N PHE A 21 2.63 5.55 19.53
CA PHE A 21 2.57 4.10 19.60
C PHE A 21 2.74 3.47 18.22
N VAL A 22 3.40 2.30 18.18
CA VAL A 22 3.61 1.50 16.96
C VAL A 22 3.10 0.08 17.18
N ARG A 23 2.33 -0.45 16.22
CA ARG A 23 1.93 -1.87 16.21
C ARG A 23 1.92 -2.45 14.81
N SER A 24 2.11 -3.76 14.72
CA SER A 24 1.89 -4.51 13.48
C SER A 24 0.51 -5.18 13.51
N VAL A 25 -0.22 -5.07 12.40
CA VAL A 25 -1.50 -5.74 12.19
C VAL A 25 -1.48 -6.55 10.90
N PRO A 26 -1.99 -7.80 10.90
CA PRO A 26 -2.21 -8.54 9.66
C PRO A 26 -3.49 -8.05 8.97
N ILE A 27 -3.43 -7.82 7.66
CA ILE A 27 -4.63 -7.69 6.82
C ILE A 27 -4.85 -8.97 6.01
N HIS A 28 -6.12 -9.35 5.85
CA HIS A 28 -6.54 -10.58 5.17
C HIS A 28 -7.26 -10.33 3.84
N ASP A 29 -7.54 -9.06 3.53
CA ASP A 29 -8.24 -8.62 2.33
C ASP A 29 -7.74 -7.24 1.90
N LEU A 30 -7.98 -6.89 0.63
CA LEU A 30 -7.70 -5.57 0.07
C LEU A 30 -8.97 -4.72 -0.14
N ASN A 31 -10.08 -5.09 0.52
CA ASN A 31 -11.40 -4.45 0.39
C ASN A 31 -11.88 -4.34 -1.08
N THR A 32 -11.65 -5.40 -1.86
CA THR A 32 -12.08 -5.52 -3.26
C THR A 32 -12.50 -6.96 -3.55
N ASP A 33 -13.54 -7.13 -4.37
CA ASP A 33 -14.04 -8.45 -4.76
C ASP A 33 -13.17 -9.14 -5.82
N ALA A 34 -12.27 -8.40 -6.46
CA ALA A 34 -11.46 -8.90 -7.57
C ALA A 34 -10.22 -9.70 -7.12
N ILE A 35 -9.79 -9.51 -5.86
CA ILE A 35 -8.51 -10.00 -5.38
C ILE A 35 -8.66 -10.62 -3.98
N ASP A 36 -8.22 -11.86 -3.84
CA ASP A 36 -8.06 -12.53 -2.55
C ASP A 36 -6.57 -12.51 -2.14
N LEU A 37 -6.29 -12.48 -0.84
CA LEU A 37 -4.93 -12.68 -0.32
C LEU A 37 -4.68 -14.17 -0.02
N ALA A 38 -3.59 -14.72 -0.55
CA ALA A 38 -3.11 -16.06 -0.26
C ALA A 38 -2.54 -16.19 1.15
N GLU A 39 -1.91 -15.12 1.63
CA GLU A 39 -1.36 -14.99 2.98
C GLU A 39 -1.57 -13.56 3.49
N PRO A 40 -1.66 -13.36 4.82
CA PRO A 40 -1.84 -12.01 5.36
C PRO A 40 -0.65 -11.10 5.06
N ILE A 41 -0.92 -9.84 4.75
CA ILE A 41 0.11 -8.80 4.63
C ILE A 41 0.27 -8.13 5.99
N GLN A 42 1.49 -8.03 6.49
CA GLN A 42 1.78 -7.29 7.72
C GLN A 42 1.83 -5.79 7.42
N ILE A 43 1.06 -5.03 8.18
CA ILE A 43 1.03 -3.57 8.12
C ILE A 43 1.52 -3.04 9.46
N GLU A 44 2.51 -2.16 9.41
CA GLU A 44 2.91 -1.38 10.58
C GLU A 44 2.05 -0.12 10.66
N ILE A 45 1.46 0.13 11.82
CA ILE A 45 0.65 1.31 12.11
C ILE A 45 1.40 2.13 13.15
N GLU A 46 1.66 3.38 12.80
CA GLU A 46 2.26 4.38 13.66
C GLU A 46 1.21 5.46 13.96
N HIS A 47 0.94 5.67 15.25
CA HIS A 47 0.04 6.72 15.69
C HIS A 47 0.83 7.95 16.08
N TYR A 48 0.51 9.08 15.47
CA TYR A 48 1.01 10.40 15.83
C TYR A 48 -0.12 11.21 16.48
N ALA A 49 0.22 12.40 16.97
CA ALA A 49 -0.76 13.27 17.64
C ALA A 49 -1.91 13.72 16.70
N GLN A 50 -1.64 13.83 15.39
CA GLN A 50 -2.57 14.39 14.41
C GLN A 50 -2.88 13.45 13.23
N GLU A 51 -2.14 12.34 13.09
CA GLU A 51 -2.27 11.43 11.95
C GLU A 51 -1.95 9.98 12.36
N VAL A 52 -2.36 9.05 11.51
CA VAL A 52 -2.02 7.64 11.60
C VAL A 52 -1.36 7.24 10.29
N ILE A 53 -0.12 6.75 10.39
CA ILE A 53 0.63 6.24 9.24
C ILE A 53 0.52 4.73 9.22
N SER A 54 0.20 4.17 8.07
CA SER A 54 0.22 2.73 7.81
C SER A 54 1.29 2.41 6.79
N LYS A 55 2.09 1.37 7.02
CA LYS A 55 3.26 1.02 6.21
C LYS A 55 3.28 -0.46 5.86
N VAL A 56 3.67 -0.78 4.62
CA VAL A 56 4.04 -2.12 4.19
C VAL A 56 5.52 -2.11 3.82
N LEU A 57 6.38 -2.44 4.79
CA LEU A 57 7.83 -2.32 4.65
C LEU A 57 8.40 -3.15 3.48
N GLU A 58 7.83 -4.34 3.23
CA GLU A 58 8.26 -5.21 2.12
C GLU A 58 8.02 -4.59 0.73
N LEU A 59 7.11 -3.62 0.64
CA LEU A 59 6.70 -2.96 -0.60
C LEU A 59 7.12 -1.49 -0.67
N ASP A 60 7.74 -0.96 0.38
CA ASP A 60 8.06 0.47 0.51
C ASP A 60 6.82 1.36 0.24
N LEU A 61 5.66 0.92 0.76
CA LEU A 61 4.38 1.62 0.64
C LEU A 61 3.98 2.20 1.99
N TRP A 62 3.42 3.41 1.95
CA TRP A 62 2.81 4.03 3.12
C TRP A 62 1.57 4.84 2.74
N ALA A 63 0.69 5.03 3.71
CA ALA A 63 -0.43 5.95 3.65
C ALA A 63 -0.60 6.65 5.00
N SER A 64 -0.92 7.95 4.97
CA SER A 64 -1.23 8.74 6.16
C SER A 64 -2.65 9.26 6.08
N GLU A 65 -3.40 9.09 7.16
CA GLU A 65 -4.77 9.55 7.29
C GLU A 65 -5.08 10.00 8.72
N SER A 66 -6.25 10.61 8.93
CA SER A 66 -6.64 11.13 10.25
C SER A 66 -7.01 10.04 11.26
N THR A 67 -7.40 8.87 10.76
CA THR A 67 -7.80 7.72 11.58
C THR A 67 -7.17 6.43 11.10
N GLU A 68 -7.07 5.44 12.00
CA GLU A 68 -6.53 4.13 11.66
C GLU A 68 -7.33 3.41 10.57
N SER A 69 -8.67 3.49 10.62
CA SER A 69 -9.54 2.86 9.62
C SER A 69 -9.31 3.45 8.23
N GLU A 70 -9.15 4.78 8.14
CA GLU A 70 -8.83 5.45 6.88
C GLU A 70 -7.44 5.05 6.39
N ALA A 71 -6.43 5.06 7.28
CA ALA A 71 -5.06 4.67 6.93
C ALA A 71 -5.02 3.23 6.38
N LEU A 72 -5.73 2.30 7.03
CA LEU A 72 -5.87 0.91 6.60
C LEU A 72 -6.57 0.77 5.24
N LEU A 73 -7.60 1.58 4.97
CA LEU A 73 -8.25 1.59 3.65
C LEU A 73 -7.33 2.17 2.57
N ALA A 74 -6.62 3.25 2.89
CA ALA A 74 -5.70 3.92 1.98
C ALA A 74 -4.53 3.00 1.59
N ILE A 75 -3.91 2.31 2.54
CA ILE A 75 -2.82 1.36 2.24
C ILE A 75 -3.33 0.12 1.50
N LYS A 76 -4.53 -0.40 1.80
CA LYS A 76 -5.16 -1.48 1.01
C LYS A 76 -5.34 -1.06 -0.45
N LYS A 77 -5.83 0.17 -0.68
CA LYS A 77 -5.96 0.75 -2.03
C LYS A 77 -4.59 0.90 -2.71
N ALA A 78 -3.57 1.39 -2.00
CA ALA A 78 -2.23 1.53 -2.55
C ALA A 78 -1.62 0.18 -2.99
N ILE A 79 -1.79 -0.88 -2.18
CA ILE A 79 -1.37 -2.25 -2.54
C ILE A 79 -2.12 -2.73 -3.80
N HIS A 80 -3.43 -2.51 -3.85
CA HIS A 80 -4.24 -2.87 -5.00
C HIS A 80 -3.77 -2.16 -6.27
N ASP A 81 -3.60 -0.83 -6.21
CA ASP A 81 -3.21 -0.02 -7.36
C ASP A 81 -1.81 -0.42 -7.86
N LEU A 82 -0.84 -0.61 -6.94
CA LEU A 82 0.49 -1.12 -7.27
C LEU A 82 0.42 -2.48 -7.97
N TRP A 83 -0.44 -3.39 -7.50
CA TRP A 83 -0.61 -4.68 -8.17
C TRP A 83 -1.20 -4.54 -9.57
N GLN A 84 -2.20 -3.67 -9.76
CA GLN A 84 -2.80 -3.44 -11.09
C GLN A 84 -1.77 -2.89 -12.08
N GLU A 85 -0.88 -2.01 -11.63
CA GLU A 85 0.21 -1.49 -12.45
C GLU A 85 1.23 -2.58 -12.82
N LEU A 86 1.57 -3.47 -11.90
CA LEU A 86 2.65 -4.44 -12.11
C LEU A 86 2.21 -5.75 -12.76
N LYS A 87 0.95 -6.19 -12.58
CA LYS A 87 0.54 -7.58 -12.91
C LYS A 87 0.72 -7.93 -14.39
N ASP A 88 0.46 -6.99 -15.30
CA ASP A 88 0.47 -7.23 -16.74
C ASP A 88 1.82 -6.89 -17.39
N GLU A 89 2.70 -6.16 -16.68
CA GLU A 89 4.00 -5.73 -17.19
C GLU A 89 5.03 -6.88 -17.21
N PRO A 90 5.70 -7.19 -18.33
CA PRO A 90 6.68 -8.27 -18.37
C PRO A 90 7.90 -7.95 -17.48
N GLU A 91 8.41 -8.96 -16.76
CA GLU A 91 9.53 -8.74 -15.81
C GLU A 91 10.77 -8.12 -16.47
N SER A 92 10.99 -8.37 -17.77
CA SER A 92 12.09 -7.81 -18.55
C SER A 92 12.01 -6.29 -18.72
N GLU A 93 10.82 -5.70 -18.65
CA GLU A 93 10.58 -4.26 -18.78
C GLU A 93 10.57 -3.54 -17.43
N LEU A 94 10.45 -4.30 -16.33
CA LEU A 94 10.50 -3.78 -14.98
C LEU A 94 11.94 -3.56 -14.49
N GLY A 95 12.15 -2.41 -13.84
CA GLY A 95 13.35 -2.15 -13.04
C GLY A 95 13.45 -3.09 -11.83
N ALA A 96 14.62 -3.10 -11.17
CA ALA A 96 14.90 -4.04 -10.07
C ALA A 96 13.86 -3.98 -8.94
N LEU A 97 13.49 -2.77 -8.51
CA LEU A 97 12.55 -2.56 -7.41
C LEU A 97 11.09 -2.93 -7.78
N PRO A 98 10.50 -2.43 -8.90
CA PRO A 98 9.20 -2.91 -9.39
C PRO A 98 9.14 -4.42 -9.61
N ARG A 99 10.20 -5.03 -10.12
CA ARG A 99 10.28 -6.49 -10.30
C ARG A 99 10.22 -7.22 -8.95
N MET A 100 10.92 -6.71 -7.93
CA MET A 100 10.86 -7.26 -6.57
C MET A 100 9.43 -7.16 -6.01
N TRP A 101 8.79 -5.99 -6.10
CA TRP A 101 7.42 -5.80 -5.64
C TRP A 101 6.43 -6.73 -6.36
N LYS A 102 6.55 -6.87 -7.69
CA LYS A 102 5.72 -7.81 -8.46
C LYS A 102 5.87 -9.23 -7.94
N ARG A 103 7.09 -9.67 -7.62
CA ARG A 103 7.35 -11.02 -7.08
C ARG A 103 6.81 -11.20 -5.67
N ILE A 104 6.86 -10.17 -4.82
CA ILE A 104 6.29 -10.22 -3.47
C ILE A 104 4.76 -10.30 -3.57
N LEU A 105 4.15 -9.36 -4.29
CA LEU A 105 2.70 -9.31 -4.48
C LEU A 105 2.17 -10.58 -5.17
N GLY A 106 2.84 -11.09 -6.20
CA GLY A 106 2.45 -12.30 -6.90
C GLY A 106 2.44 -13.58 -6.04
N LYS A 107 3.15 -13.58 -4.89
CA LYS A 107 3.06 -14.67 -3.90
C LYS A 107 1.87 -14.48 -2.95
N LYS A 108 1.54 -13.22 -2.64
CA LYS A 108 0.53 -12.84 -1.65
C LYS A 108 -0.87 -12.70 -2.24
N ILE A 109 -1.00 -12.41 -3.53
CA ILE A 109 -2.26 -12.12 -4.21
C ILE A 109 -2.70 -13.32 -5.07
N ARG A 110 -3.99 -13.67 -4.98
CA ARG A 110 -4.66 -14.60 -5.89
C ARG A 110 -5.80 -13.87 -6.61
N THR A 111 -5.80 -13.93 -7.93
CA THR A 111 -6.91 -13.46 -8.73
C THR A 111 -8.09 -14.41 -8.55
N ARG A 112 -9.23 -13.90 -8.09
CA ARG A 112 -10.46 -14.70 -8.02
C ARG A 112 -10.96 -14.93 -9.44
N VAL A 113 -11.13 -16.18 -9.83
CA VAL A 113 -11.86 -16.52 -11.06
C VAL A 113 -13.35 -16.41 -10.72
N PRO A 114 -14.12 -15.53 -11.38
CA PRO A 114 -15.57 -15.48 -11.16
C PRO A 114 -16.17 -16.85 -11.51
N ALA A 115 -17.00 -17.37 -10.60
CA ALA A 115 -17.70 -18.65 -10.76
C ALA A 115 -18.80 -18.59 -11.82
#